data_AF-A0A943K2M5-F1
#
_entry.id   AF-A0A943K2M5-F1
#
_cell.length_a   1.000
_cell.length_b   1.000
_cell.length_c   1.000
_cell.angle_alpha   90.00
_cell.angle_beta   90.00
_cell.angle_gamma   90.00
#
_symmetry.space_group_name_H-M   'P 1'
#
loop_
_entity.id
_entity.type
_entity.pdbx_description
1 polymer ?
#
loop_
_entity_poly.entity_id
_entity_poly.type
_entity_poly.pdbx_seq_one_letter_code
_entity_poly.pdbx_strand_id
1 'polypeptide(L)'
;MKLFKQLSEKLSTKGKKVSNQGMIKPIDVNFDISKNEFLDNLTKHAVKLYEKKCDIKNFSKLVLSNPENTSHNELVEELFQKGVIDPLEDEKLEKLADNSSFLRDLGLLE
;
A
#
# COMPACT_ATOMS: atom_id res chain seq x y z
N MET A 1 26.71 29.15 9.80
CA MET A 1 25.52 28.55 10.45
C MET A 1 24.25 29.40 10.25
N LYS A 2 23.87 29.75 9.02
CA LYS A 2 22.64 30.53 8.77
C LYS A 2 21.37 29.68 8.91
N LEU A 3 21.43 28.43 8.45
CA LEU A 3 20.30 27.51 8.45
C LEU A 3 19.82 27.16 9.88
N PHE A 4 20.75 26.89 10.80
CA PHE A 4 20.44 26.61 12.20
C PHE A 4 19.78 27.81 12.90
N LYS A 5 20.27 29.03 12.62
CA LYS A 5 19.70 30.26 13.18
C LYS A 5 18.25 30.48 12.71
N GLN A 6 18.00 30.30 11.41
CA GLN A 6 16.65 30.38 10.82
C GLN A 6 15.69 29.33 11.39
N LEU A 7 16.19 28.11 11.63
CA LEU A 7 15.41 27.05 12.29
C LEU A 7 15.06 27.43 13.73
N SER A 8 16.01 27.98 14.50
CA SER A 8 15.76 28.41 15.88
C SER A 8 14.77 29.58 15.99
N GLU A 9 14.82 30.53 15.05
CA GLU A 9 13.91 31.68 14.99
C GLU A 9 12.48 31.25 14.62
N LYS A 10 12.33 30.27 13.73
CA LYS A 10 11.01 29.70 13.39
C LYS A 10 10.40 28.88 14.54
N LEU A 11 11.21 28.25 15.39
CA LEU A 11 10.74 27.52 16.55
C LEU A 11 10.34 28.45 17.71
N SER A 12 11.10 29.53 17.93
CA SER A 12 10.86 30.48 19.04
C SER A 12 9.68 31.43 18.80
N THR A 13 9.34 31.74 17.54
CA THR A 13 8.19 32.58 17.20
C THR A 13 6.83 31.87 17.36
N LYS A 14 6.82 30.53 17.41
CA LYS A 14 5.60 29.74 17.65
C LYS A 14 5.25 29.61 19.14
N GLY A 15 6.15 30.00 20.05
CA GLY A 15 5.98 29.85 21.51
C GLY A 15 5.40 31.06 22.26
N LYS A 16 5.06 32.17 21.58
CA LYS A 16 4.62 33.43 22.23
C LYS A 16 3.22 33.91 21.85
N LYS A 17 2.29 33.00 21.57
CA LYS A 17 0.85 33.31 21.51
C LYS A 17 0.01 32.14 22.03
N VAL A 18 0.07 31.87 23.33
CA VAL A 18 -1.10 31.62 24.20
C VAL A 18 -0.61 31.84 25.64
N SER A 19 -0.70 33.10 26.10
CA SER A 19 -0.65 33.36 27.54
C SER A 19 -2.02 32.99 28.11
N ASN A 20 -2.01 32.11 29.11
CA ASN A 20 -3.12 31.79 30.02
C ASN A 20 -4.38 31.19 29.40
N GLN A 21 -4.41 29.86 29.28
CA GLN A 21 -5.64 29.09 29.48
C GLN A 21 -5.28 27.63 29.81
N GLY A 22 -5.45 27.28 31.09
CA GLY A 22 -5.59 25.91 31.58
C GLY A 22 -4.36 25.01 31.51
N MET A 23 -4.03 24.36 32.62
CA MET A 23 -3.27 23.10 32.56
C MET A 23 -4.01 22.13 31.63
N ILE A 24 -3.46 21.83 30.47
CA ILE A 24 -3.96 20.76 29.61
C ILE A 24 -3.65 19.47 30.35
N LYS A 25 -4.67 18.80 30.90
CA LYS A 25 -4.49 17.43 31.41
C LYS A 25 -4.14 16.54 30.20
N PRO A 26 -3.16 15.62 30.30
CA PRO A 26 -2.79 14.74 29.18
C PRO A 26 -3.95 13.86 28.67
N ILE A 27 -5.04 13.78 29.43
CA ILE A 27 -6.21 12.93 29.19
C ILE A 27 -7.34 13.70 28.48
N ASP A 28 -7.32 15.04 28.46
CA ASP A 28 -8.40 15.85 27.86
C ASP A 28 -8.18 16.13 26.36
N VAL A 29 -7.21 15.46 25.74
CA VAL A 29 -7.13 15.41 24.28
C VAL A 29 -8.14 14.34 23.84
N ASN A 30 -9.31 14.78 23.40
CA ASN A 30 -10.32 13.90 22.83
C ASN A 30 -9.78 13.36 21.49
N PHE A 31 -8.93 12.33 21.57
CA PHE A 31 -8.59 11.49 20.43
C PHE A 31 -9.87 10.75 20.08
N ASP A 32 -10.68 11.35 19.21
CA ASP A 32 -11.70 10.59 18.51
C ASP A 32 -10.94 9.63 17.58
N ILE A 33 -10.51 8.50 18.15
CA ILE A 33 -9.70 7.44 17.51
C ILE A 33 -10.38 6.97 16.22
N SER A 34 -11.69 7.20 16.12
CA SER A 34 -12.52 6.81 14.99
C SER A 34 -12.18 7.53 13.67
N LYS A 35 -11.53 8.72 13.69
CA LYS A 35 -11.28 9.52 12.47
C LYS A 35 -10.02 10.40 12.52
N ASN A 36 -8.87 9.82 12.86
CA ASN A 36 -7.61 10.58 12.82
C ASN A 36 -6.99 10.53 11.42
N GLU A 37 -7.42 11.42 10.54
CA GLU A 37 -6.99 11.52 9.13
C GLU A 37 -5.45 11.55 8.98
N PHE A 38 -4.73 12.14 9.94
CA PHE A 38 -3.28 12.13 9.95
C PHE A 38 -2.70 10.72 10.13
N LEU A 39 -3.22 9.95 11.10
CA LEU A 39 -2.79 8.58 11.34
C LEU A 39 -3.17 7.67 10.17
N ASP A 40 -4.34 7.88 9.57
CA ASP A 40 -4.77 7.15 8.38
C ASP A 40 -3.83 7.42 7.19
N ASN A 41 -3.48 8.68 6.95
CA ASN A 41 -2.57 9.06 5.87
C ASN A 41 -1.15 8.56 6.11
N LEU A 42 -0.68 8.59 7.36
CA LEU A 42 0.62 8.03 7.74
C LEU A 42 0.65 6.51 7.52
N THR A 43 -0.41 5.81 7.91
CA THR A 43 -0.55 4.36 7.73
C THR A 43 -0.59 3.99 6.26
N LYS A 44 -1.41 4.68 5.45
CA LYS A 44 -1.45 4.51 3.98
C LYS A 44 -0.08 4.74 3.34
N HIS A 45 0.65 5.76 3.78
CA HIS A 45 1.98 6.04 3.25
C HIS A 45 3.00 4.95 3.65
N ALA A 46 2.93 4.44 4.88
CA ALA A 46 3.78 3.33 5.33
C ALA A 46 3.52 2.04 4.52
N VAL A 47 2.24 1.71 4.28
CA VAL A 47 1.84 0.58 3.42
C VAL A 47 2.40 0.75 2.01
N LYS A 48 2.22 1.91 1.38
CA LYS A 48 2.76 2.19 0.04
C LYS A 48 4.28 2.03 -0.05
N LEU A 49 5.00 2.48 0.97
CA LEU A 49 6.46 2.29 1.02
C LEU A 49 6.85 0.82 1.14
N TYR A 50 6.09 0.04 1.92
CA TYR A 50 6.31 -1.39 2.06
C TYR A 50 6.04 -2.14 0.75
N GLU A 51 4.91 -1.86 0.10
CA GLU A 51 4.54 -2.41 -1.20
C GLU A 51 5.65 -2.12 -2.22
N LYS A 52 6.05 -0.84 -2.36
CA LYS A 52 7.14 -0.44 -3.25
C LYS A 52 8.45 -1.18 -2.97
N LYS A 53 8.80 -1.38 -1.70
CA LYS A 53 10.02 -2.12 -1.31
C LYS A 53 9.91 -3.60 -1.69
N CYS A 54 8.71 -4.18 -1.54
CA CYS A 54 8.43 -5.56 -1.95
C CYS A 54 8.56 -5.72 -3.46
N ASP A 55 7.96 -4.81 -4.23
CA ASP A 55 8.02 -4.81 -5.70
C ASP A 55 9.46 -4.72 -6.21
N ILE A 56 10.25 -3.78 -5.68
CA ILE A 56 11.67 -3.64 -6.04
C ILE A 56 12.43 -4.94 -5.75
N LYS A 57 12.16 -5.59 -4.61
CA LYS A 57 12.81 -6.85 -4.23
C LYS A 57 12.42 -7.98 -5.18
N ASN A 58 11.14 -8.10 -5.52
CA ASN A 58 10.64 -9.14 -6.43
C ASN A 58 11.19 -8.92 -7.85
N PHE A 59 11.20 -7.67 -8.32
CA PHE A 59 11.80 -7.32 -9.61
C PHE A 59 13.30 -7.61 -9.64
N SER A 60 14.05 -7.24 -8.60
CA SER A 60 15.49 -7.52 -8.53
C SER A 60 15.78 -9.01 -8.55
N LYS A 61 14.96 -9.82 -7.85
CA LYS A 61 15.06 -11.28 -7.90
C LYS A 61 14.78 -11.82 -9.30
N LEU A 62 13.79 -11.26 -10.01
CA LEU A 62 13.46 -11.68 -11.37
C LEU A 62 14.59 -11.35 -12.35
N VAL A 63 15.13 -10.12 -12.30
CA VAL A 63 16.24 -9.71 -13.19
C VAL A 63 17.50 -10.54 -12.95
N LEU A 64 17.78 -10.90 -11.70
CA LEU A 64 18.92 -11.73 -11.34
C LEU A 64 18.64 -13.23 -11.40
N SER A 65 17.40 -13.64 -11.69
CA SER A 65 17.06 -15.04 -11.81
C SER A 65 17.69 -15.63 -13.07
N ASN A 66 18.10 -16.89 -13.00
CA ASN A 66 18.61 -17.61 -14.16
C ASN A 66 17.42 -17.90 -15.10
N PRO A 67 17.36 -17.30 -16.30
CA PRO A 67 16.23 -17.48 -17.22
C PRO A 67 16.08 -18.93 -17.69
N GLU A 68 17.16 -19.71 -17.65
CA GLU A 68 17.16 -21.14 -18.02
C GLU A 68 16.67 -22.05 -16.87
N ASN A 69 16.37 -21.50 -15.70
CA ASN A 69 15.90 -22.28 -14.56
C ASN A 69 14.39 -22.53 -14.67
N THR A 70 14.02 -23.66 -15.26
CA THR A 70 12.63 -24.12 -15.44
C THR A 70 12.06 -24.89 -14.24
N SER A 71 12.81 -25.06 -13.14
CA SER A 71 12.37 -25.86 -11.98
C SER A 71 11.01 -25.44 -11.42
N HIS A 72 10.68 -24.15 -11.46
CA HIS A 72 9.40 -23.66 -10.99
C HIS A 72 8.26 -23.96 -11.97
N ASN A 73 8.55 -24.07 -13.27
CA ASN A 73 7.58 -24.50 -14.27
C ASN A 73 7.21 -25.97 -14.04
N GLU A 74 8.21 -26.82 -13.75
CA GLU A 74 8.00 -28.23 -13.42
C GLU A 74 7.14 -28.40 -12.16
N LEU A 75 7.39 -27.58 -11.12
CA LEU A 75 6.56 -27.57 -9.91
C LEU A 75 5.10 -27.16 -10.19
N VAL A 76 4.89 -26.18 -11.07
CA VAL A 76 3.54 -25.75 -11.46
C VAL A 76 2.84 -26.83 -12.27
N GLU A 77 3.55 -27.51 -13.17
CA GLU A 77 3.01 -28.62 -13.96
C GLU A 77 2.63 -29.82 -13.08
N GLU A 78 3.41 -30.13 -12.05
CA GLU A 78 3.04 -31.12 -11.03
C GLU A 78 1.76 -30.74 -10.27
N LEU A 79 1.52 -29.46 -9.99
CA LEU A 79 0.30 -29.01 -9.31
C LEU A 79 -0.92 -29.20 -10.20
N PHE A 80 -0.80 -28.92 -11.50
CA PHE A 80 -1.84 -29.20 -12.48
C PHE A 80 -2.14 -30.69 -12.60
N GLN A 81 -1.10 -31.53 -12.62
CA GLN A 81 -1.27 -33.00 -12.59
C GLN A 81 -1.98 -33.50 -11.33
N LYS A 82 -1.78 -32.81 -10.19
CA LYS A 82 -2.46 -33.08 -8.91
C LYS A 82 -3.90 -32.56 -8.86
N GLY A 83 -4.40 -31.95 -9.93
CA GLY A 83 -5.78 -31.48 -10.06
C GLY A 83 -6.04 -30.07 -9.54
N VAL A 84 -4.98 -29.29 -9.28
CA VAL A 84 -5.13 -27.83 -9.10
C VAL A 84 -5.59 -27.26 -10.44
N ILE A 85 -6.67 -26.47 -10.44
CA ILE A 85 -7.24 -25.92 -11.68
C ILE A 85 -6.72 -24.50 -11.86
N ASP A 86 -6.19 -24.16 -13.04
CA ASP A 86 -5.78 -22.79 -13.31
C ASP A 86 -7.02 -21.86 -13.27
N PRO A 87 -7.04 -20.82 -12.42
CA PRO A 87 -8.08 -19.80 -12.48
C PRO A 87 -7.97 -18.91 -13.72
N LEU A 88 -6.82 -18.88 -14.39
CA LEU A 88 -6.50 -18.07 -15.56
C LEU A 88 -6.41 -18.90 -16.85
N GLU A 89 -7.03 -20.08 -16.90
CA GLU A 89 -7.21 -20.78 -18.18
C GLU A 89 -7.88 -19.86 -19.21
N ASP A 90 -7.33 -19.81 -20.43
CA ASP A 90 -7.83 -18.95 -21.51
C ASP A 90 -9.32 -19.17 -21.78
N GLU A 91 -9.80 -20.42 -21.72
CA GLU A 91 -11.24 -20.73 -21.88
C GLU A 91 -12.12 -20.13 -20.77
N LYS A 92 -11.59 -19.99 -19.54
CA LYS A 92 -12.33 -19.37 -18.43
C LYS A 92 -12.28 -17.85 -18.55
N LEU A 93 -11.14 -17.30 -18.97
CA LEU A 93 -10.99 -15.87 -19.27
C LEU A 93 -11.93 -15.44 -20.39
N GLU A 94 -12.06 -16.26 -21.44
CA GLU A 94 -13.00 -16.02 -22.53
C GLU A 94 -14.46 -16.03 -22.04
N LYS A 95 -14.82 -16.96 -21.16
CA LYS A 95 -16.15 -16.98 -20.51
C LYS A 95 -16.43 -15.75 -19.63
N LEU A 96 -15.41 -15.08 -19.12
CA LEU A 96 -15.59 -13.82 -18.38
C LEU A 96 -15.95 -12.66 -19.31
N ALA A 97 -15.51 -12.69 -20.58
CA ALA A 97 -15.86 -11.68 -21.57
C ALA A 97 -17.37 -11.70 -21.88
N ASP A 98 -18.02 -12.85 -21.80
CA ASP A 98 -19.47 -12.98 -22.01
C ASP A 98 -20.29 -12.79 -20.71
N ASN A 99 -19.62 -12.60 -19.56
CA ASN A 99 -20.30 -12.46 -18.28
C ASN A 99 -20.88 -11.06 -18.12
N SER A 100 -22.14 -10.89 -18.52
CA SER A 100 -22.87 -9.62 -18.42
C SER A 100 -22.88 -8.99 -17.03
N SER A 101 -22.92 -9.78 -15.95
CA SER A 101 -22.85 -9.25 -14.57
C SER A 101 -21.48 -8.64 -14.26
N PHE A 102 -20.41 -9.35 -14.63
CA PHE A 102 -19.03 -8.88 -14.48
C PHE A 102 -18.76 -7.64 -15.34
N LEU A 103 -19.23 -7.63 -16.59
CA LEU A 103 -19.07 -6.49 -17.48
C LEU A 103 -19.84 -5.25 -16.99
N ARG A 104 -21.01 -5.42 -16.36
CA ARG A 104 -21.75 -4.33 -15.71
C ARG A 104 -21.01 -3.78 -14.49
N ASP A 105 -20.46 -4.65 -13.65
CA ASP A 105 -19.65 -4.23 -12.49
C ASP A 105 -18.40 -3.44 -12.91
N LEU A 106 -17.84 -3.76 -14.08
CA LEU A 106 -16.74 -3.01 -14.69
C LEU A 106 -17.18 -1.72 -15.43
N GLY A 107 -18.49 -1.48 -15.58
CA GLY A 107 -19.02 -0.33 -16.32
C GLY A 107 -18.84 -0.41 -17.83
N LEU A 108 -18.65 -1.62 -18.37
CA LEU A 108 -18.46 -1.89 -19.80
C LEU A 108 -19.79 -2.19 -20.52
N LEU A 109 -20.84 -2.49 -19.77
CA LEU A 109 -22.22 -2.65 -20.24
C LEU A 109 -23.16 -1.81 -19.38
N GLU A 110 -24.25 -1.30 -19.99
CA GLU A 110 -25.35 -0.61 -19.29
C GLU A 110 -26.25 -1.57 -18.47
#